data_AF-A0A843E840-F1
#
_entry.id   AF-A0A843E840-F1
#
_cell.length_a   1.000
_cell.length_b   1.000
_cell.length_c   1.000
_cell.angle_alpha   90.00
_cell.angle_beta   90.00
_cell.angle_gamma   90.00
#
_symmetry.space_group_name_H-M   'P 1'
#
loop_
_entity.id
_entity.type
_entity.pdbx_description
1 polymer ?
#
loop_
_entity_poly.entity_id
_entity_poly.type
_entity_poly.pdbx_seq_one_letter_code
_entity_poly.pdbx_strand_id
1 'polypeptide(L)'
;EVYHQFYSEAREAGIMSDPSAIRMSVSENISSFTDPMFLGRLLDLAEMEAQVDISGAKKDRKIDLDELSEAARETAMDSLSSEDLLNLAVYGAEDLSWNVFNADGNTIEWMEIGNDGEFHHKGFADADKIKLQPLEEDGKKVLMDYIAVLNGRDSFLGSVYYLMAENGYEDDLSNAYYGSLATAVLDIMWRAALLDKFFGTGMGARGIREAIIFYDMDRLDAPTIGAFV
;
A
#
# COMPACT_ATOMS: atom_id res chain seq x y z
N GLU A 1 1.92 -20.62 19.18
CA GLU A 1 0.51 -21.03 19.35
C GLU A 1 -0.37 -20.38 18.29
N VAL A 2 -0.39 -19.04 18.21
CA VAL A 2 -1.08 -18.23 17.18
C VAL A 2 -0.88 -18.72 15.73
N TYR A 3 0.37 -18.97 15.31
CA TYR A 3 0.65 -19.47 13.96
C TYR A 3 0.00 -20.84 13.67
N HIS A 4 0.02 -21.77 14.64
CA HIS A 4 -0.62 -23.08 14.44
C HIS A 4 -2.13 -22.99 14.40
N GLN A 5 -2.71 -22.08 15.20
CA GLN A 5 -4.14 -21.80 15.19
C GLN A 5 -4.58 -21.26 13.84
N PHE A 6 -3.90 -20.22 13.32
CA PHE A 6 -4.17 -19.68 11.98
C PHE A 6 -4.19 -20.77 10.91
N TYR A 7 -3.15 -21.61 10.86
CA TYR A 7 -3.07 -22.67 9.85
C TYR A 7 -4.15 -23.76 10.03
N SER A 8 -4.63 -24.00 11.25
CA SER A 8 -5.73 -24.93 11.49
C SER A 8 -7.04 -24.34 10.97
N GLU A 9 -7.36 -23.10 11.37
CA GLU A 9 -8.59 -22.40 11.03
C GLU A 9 -8.69 -22.14 9.52
N ALA A 10 -7.62 -21.64 8.90
CA ALA A 10 -7.59 -21.40 7.46
C ALA A 10 -7.67 -22.70 6.63
N ARG A 11 -7.12 -23.81 7.16
CA ARG A 11 -7.25 -25.12 6.52
C ARG A 11 -8.67 -25.70 6.67
N GLU A 12 -9.31 -25.51 7.81
CA GLU A 12 -10.69 -25.91 8.05
C GLU A 12 -11.67 -25.12 7.16
N ALA A 13 -11.42 -23.83 6.97
CA ALA A 13 -12.17 -22.96 6.06
C ALA A 13 -11.90 -23.26 4.58
N GLY A 14 -10.80 -23.94 4.25
CA GLY A 14 -10.47 -24.32 2.87
C GLY A 14 -9.92 -23.18 2.01
N ILE A 15 -9.44 -22.12 2.64
CA ILE A 15 -8.97 -20.86 2.00
C ILE A 15 -7.44 -20.79 1.86
N MET A 16 -6.74 -21.87 2.19
CA MET A 16 -5.28 -21.92 2.11
C MET A 16 -4.82 -22.32 0.71
N SER A 17 -4.16 -21.38 0.05
CA SER A 17 -3.39 -21.59 -1.17
C SER A 17 -1.88 -21.76 -0.88
N ASP A 18 -1.08 -22.21 -1.86
CA ASP A 18 0.38 -22.30 -1.69
C ASP A 18 1.02 -20.89 -1.81
N PRO A 19 1.60 -20.33 -0.73
CA PRO A 19 2.22 -19.02 -0.78
C PRO A 19 3.38 -18.94 -1.77
N SER A 20 4.07 -20.06 -2.02
CA SER A 20 5.20 -20.11 -2.95
C SER A 20 4.73 -19.94 -4.38
N ALA A 21 3.61 -20.57 -4.74
CA ALA A 21 2.98 -20.42 -6.05
C ALA A 21 2.47 -18.99 -6.27
N ILE A 22 1.83 -18.39 -5.26
CA ILE A 22 1.36 -16.99 -5.29
C ILE A 22 2.54 -16.03 -5.49
N ARG A 23 3.61 -16.17 -4.69
CA ARG A 23 4.83 -15.33 -4.80
C ARG A 23 5.50 -15.48 -6.16
N MET A 24 5.55 -16.70 -6.71
CA MET A 24 6.07 -16.95 -8.06
C MET A 24 5.22 -16.22 -9.09
N SER A 25 3.90 -16.31 -8.98
CA SER A 25 2.95 -15.63 -9.85
C SER A 25 3.13 -14.12 -9.84
N VAL A 26 3.31 -13.50 -8.67
CA VAL A 26 3.66 -12.07 -8.59
C VAL A 26 4.97 -11.78 -9.30
N SER A 27 6.00 -12.61 -9.09
CA SER A 27 7.33 -12.41 -9.67
C SER A 27 7.31 -12.45 -11.21
N GLU A 28 6.51 -13.36 -11.79
CA GLU A 28 6.31 -13.47 -13.24
C GLU A 28 5.52 -12.29 -13.84
N ASN A 29 4.76 -11.56 -13.01
CA ASN A 29 3.86 -10.48 -13.41
C ASN A 29 4.27 -9.12 -12.83
N ILE A 30 5.48 -9.00 -12.29
CA ILE A 30 5.89 -7.85 -11.47
C ILE A 30 5.78 -6.51 -12.20
N SER A 31 6.04 -6.50 -13.51
CA SER A 31 5.93 -5.28 -14.32
C SER A 31 4.49 -4.78 -14.43
N SER A 32 3.50 -5.69 -14.40
CA SER A 32 2.08 -5.34 -14.47
C SER A 32 1.62 -4.58 -13.22
N PHE A 33 2.24 -4.80 -12.06
CA PHE A 33 1.91 -4.04 -10.85
C PHE A 33 2.29 -2.56 -10.92
N THR A 34 3.04 -2.12 -11.94
CA THR A 34 3.31 -0.69 -12.16
C THR A 34 2.22 0.02 -12.96
N ASP A 35 1.20 -0.71 -13.41
CA ASP A 35 0.06 -0.19 -14.16
C ASP A 35 -1.18 -0.10 -13.25
N PRO A 36 -1.69 1.12 -12.97
CA PRO A 36 -2.92 1.31 -12.20
C PRO A 36 -4.09 0.49 -12.72
N MET A 37 -4.22 0.33 -14.04
CA MET A 37 -5.33 -0.44 -14.62
C MET A 37 -5.28 -1.91 -14.24
N PHE A 38 -4.07 -2.48 -14.16
CA PHE A 38 -3.87 -3.83 -13.70
C PHE A 38 -4.17 -3.96 -12.20
N LEU A 39 -3.73 -2.99 -11.39
CA LEU A 39 -4.01 -2.96 -9.95
C LEU A 39 -5.51 -2.91 -9.65
N GLY A 40 -6.25 -2.02 -10.33
CA GLY A 40 -7.71 -1.92 -10.17
C GLY A 40 -8.43 -3.22 -10.55
N ARG A 41 -8.02 -3.87 -11.66
CA ARG A 41 -8.58 -5.19 -12.04
C ARG A 41 -8.25 -6.27 -11.02
N LEU A 42 -7.06 -6.23 -10.42
CA LEU A 42 -6.65 -7.22 -9.44
C LEU A 42 -7.45 -7.07 -8.14
N LEU A 43 -7.76 -5.83 -7.74
CA LEU A 43 -8.69 -5.53 -6.64
C LEU A 43 -10.11 -6.02 -6.94
N ASP A 44 -10.67 -5.70 -8.12
CA ASP A 44 -11.99 -6.21 -8.54
C ASP A 44 -12.07 -7.74 -8.45
N LEU A 45 -11.01 -8.44 -8.89
CA LEU A 45 -10.97 -9.90 -8.85
C LEU A 45 -10.88 -10.43 -7.41
N ALA A 46 -10.11 -9.77 -6.55
CA ALA A 46 -9.97 -10.15 -5.15
C ALA A 46 -11.30 -10.06 -4.39
N GLU A 47 -12.19 -9.15 -4.79
CA GLU A 47 -13.53 -9.02 -4.20
C GLU A 47 -14.57 -9.96 -4.84
N MET A 48 -14.50 -10.19 -6.15
CA MET A 48 -15.56 -10.89 -6.89
C MET A 48 -15.36 -12.39 -7.02
N GLU A 49 -14.11 -12.85 -7.17
CA GLU A 49 -13.82 -14.26 -7.43
C GLU A 49 -13.59 -15.02 -6.13
N ALA A 50 -14.02 -16.27 -6.05
CA ALA A 50 -13.75 -17.10 -4.88
C ALA A 50 -12.25 -17.41 -4.70
N GLN A 51 -11.50 -17.42 -5.80
CA GLN A 51 -10.06 -17.60 -5.83
C GLN A 51 -9.48 -16.84 -7.02
N VAL A 52 -8.54 -15.93 -6.76
CA VAL A 52 -7.95 -15.09 -7.81
C VAL A 52 -6.88 -15.86 -8.60
N ASP A 53 -7.04 -15.84 -9.92
CA ASP A 53 -5.95 -16.06 -10.88
C ASP A 53 -5.49 -14.69 -11.42
N ILE A 54 -4.21 -14.35 -11.18
CA ILE A 54 -3.59 -13.10 -11.63
C ILE A 54 -3.69 -12.90 -13.16
N SER A 55 -3.79 -13.99 -13.93
CA SER A 55 -3.96 -13.92 -15.38
C SER A 55 -5.27 -13.23 -15.77
N GLY A 56 -6.28 -13.28 -14.90
CA GLY A 56 -7.55 -12.58 -15.04
C GLY A 56 -7.39 -11.07 -15.12
N ALA A 57 -6.45 -10.49 -14.36
CA ALA A 57 -6.21 -9.04 -14.32
C ALA A 57 -5.60 -8.51 -15.63
N LYS A 58 -5.03 -9.37 -16.46
CA LYS A 58 -4.50 -9.00 -17.78
C LYS A 58 -5.59 -8.82 -18.84
N LYS A 59 -6.83 -9.25 -18.59
CA LYS A 59 -7.93 -9.16 -19.56
C LYS A 59 -8.31 -7.72 -19.80
N ASP A 60 -8.56 -7.36 -21.06
CA ASP A 60 -8.81 -5.98 -21.48
C ASP A 60 -10.20 -5.48 -21.06
N ARG A 61 -10.35 -5.16 -19.77
CA ARG A 61 -11.52 -4.51 -19.17
C ARG A 61 -11.19 -3.06 -18.84
N LYS A 62 -12.05 -2.14 -19.23
CA LYS A 62 -11.89 -0.73 -18.87
C LYS A 62 -12.21 -0.56 -17.39
N ILE A 63 -11.22 -0.11 -16.61
CA ILE A 63 -11.37 0.38 -15.24
C ILE A 63 -11.54 1.90 -15.29
N ASP A 64 -12.31 2.45 -14.37
CA ASP A 64 -12.40 3.89 -14.17
C ASP A 64 -11.20 4.35 -13.30
N LEU A 65 -10.31 5.14 -13.89
CA LEU A 65 -9.14 5.66 -13.19
C LEU A 65 -9.51 6.65 -12.10
N ASP A 66 -10.65 7.34 -12.22
CA ASP A 66 -11.11 8.27 -11.20
C ASP A 66 -11.58 7.50 -9.96
N GLU A 67 -12.32 6.40 -10.16
CA GLU A 67 -12.74 5.48 -9.09
C GLU A 67 -11.54 4.82 -8.41
N LEU A 68 -10.56 4.34 -9.19
CA LEU A 68 -9.33 3.78 -8.63
C LEU A 68 -8.53 4.82 -7.84
N SER A 69 -8.46 6.05 -8.35
CA SER A 69 -7.79 7.15 -7.64
C SER A 69 -8.53 7.54 -6.37
N GLU A 70 -9.86 7.37 -6.31
CA GLU A 70 -10.66 7.58 -5.12
C GLU A 70 -10.39 6.50 -4.07
N ALA A 71 -10.40 5.22 -4.45
CA ALA A 71 -10.08 4.10 -3.56
C ALA A 71 -8.65 4.18 -2.98
N ALA A 72 -7.66 4.52 -3.82
CA ALA A 72 -6.28 4.73 -3.39
C ALA A 72 -6.17 5.89 -2.39
N ARG A 73 -6.90 6.99 -2.65
CA ARG A 73 -6.96 8.15 -1.75
C ARG A 73 -7.60 7.78 -0.42
N GLU A 74 -8.74 7.10 -0.42
CA GLU A 74 -9.43 6.70 0.81
C GLU A 74 -8.52 5.87 1.72
N THR A 75 -7.86 4.86 1.15
CA THR A 75 -6.92 4.02 1.90
C THR A 75 -5.77 4.84 2.51
N ALA A 76 -5.19 5.75 1.73
CA ALA A 76 -4.10 6.59 2.21
C ALA A 76 -4.59 7.59 3.28
N MET A 77 -5.77 8.20 3.08
CA MET A 77 -6.35 9.16 4.02
C MET A 77 -6.64 8.52 5.38
N ASP A 78 -7.12 7.26 5.41
CA ASP A 78 -7.34 6.52 6.65
C ASP A 78 -6.05 6.36 7.45
N SER A 79 -4.92 6.08 6.79
CA SER A 79 -3.60 5.99 7.45
C SER A 79 -3.07 7.33 7.95
N LEU A 80 -3.51 8.44 7.33
CA LEU A 80 -3.06 9.80 7.66
C LEU A 80 -4.01 10.52 8.62
N SER A 81 -5.12 9.90 9.02
CA SER A 81 -6.15 10.52 9.84
C SER A 81 -6.03 10.06 11.29
N SER A 82 -5.48 10.93 12.15
CA SER A 82 -5.41 10.68 13.60
C SER A 82 -5.74 11.93 14.40
N GLU A 83 -6.53 11.78 15.47
CA GLU A 83 -6.75 12.85 16.45
C GLU A 83 -5.50 13.12 17.30
N ASP A 84 -4.60 12.14 17.43
CA ASP A 84 -3.32 12.27 18.11
C ASP A 84 -2.18 12.30 17.08
N LEU A 85 -1.53 13.45 16.95
CA LEU A 85 -0.41 13.67 16.01
C LEU A 85 0.78 12.74 16.27
N LEU A 86 0.91 12.20 17.49
CA LEU A 86 1.98 11.26 17.83
C LEU A 86 1.80 9.88 17.19
N ASN A 87 0.58 9.56 16.74
CA ASN A 87 0.28 8.31 16.05
C ASN A 87 0.46 8.43 14.52
N LEU A 88 0.74 9.62 14.00
CA LEU A 88 0.93 9.81 12.56
C LEU A 88 2.33 9.39 12.14
N ALA A 89 2.41 8.76 10.96
CA ALA A 89 3.67 8.38 10.37
C ALA A 89 4.56 9.60 10.06
N VAL A 90 5.84 9.49 10.42
CA VAL A 90 6.85 10.51 10.13
C VAL A 90 7.56 10.16 8.82
N TYR A 91 7.50 11.09 7.86
CA TYR A 91 8.27 11.05 6.63
C TYR A 91 9.58 11.83 6.80
N GLY A 92 10.71 11.11 6.85
CA GLY A 92 12.03 11.72 6.78
C GLY A 92 12.41 12.05 5.33
N ALA A 93 12.46 13.33 4.98
CA ALA A 93 12.78 13.78 3.63
C ALA A 93 14.30 13.79 3.37
N GLU A 94 14.70 13.91 2.09
CA GLU A 94 16.12 13.99 1.66
C GLU A 94 16.93 15.09 2.36
N ASP A 95 16.29 16.20 2.76
CA ASP A 95 16.93 17.31 3.47
C ASP A 95 17.04 17.08 4.99
N LEU A 96 16.71 15.86 5.45
CA LEU A 96 16.68 15.42 6.84
C LEU A 96 15.59 16.09 7.68
N SER A 97 14.64 16.79 7.07
CA SER A 97 13.45 17.27 7.75
C SER A 97 12.51 16.11 8.10
N TRP A 98 11.85 16.22 9.25
CA TRP A 98 10.89 15.24 9.73
C TRP A 98 9.51 15.80 9.48
N ASN A 99 8.78 15.20 8.53
CA ASN A 99 7.52 15.71 8.04
C ASN A 99 6.38 14.82 8.49
N VAL A 100 5.24 15.42 8.79
CA VAL A 100 4.02 14.71 9.17
C VAL A 100 2.88 15.23 8.32
N PHE A 101 2.05 14.30 7.86
CA PHE A 101 0.84 14.58 7.12
C PHE A 101 -0.36 14.17 7.95
N ASN A 102 -1.27 15.11 8.17
CA ASN A 102 -2.53 14.85 8.86
C ASN A 102 -3.69 15.06 7.88
N ALA A 103 -4.58 14.09 7.80
CA ALA A 103 -5.80 14.13 7.01
C ALA A 103 -7.00 14.47 7.90
N ASP A 104 -7.73 15.54 7.57
CA ASP A 104 -9.03 15.88 8.17
C ASP A 104 -10.05 16.20 7.08
N GLY A 105 -11.02 15.31 6.91
CA GLY A 105 -12.00 15.36 5.83
C GLY A 105 -11.33 15.30 4.46
N ASN A 106 -11.43 16.39 3.68
CA ASN A 106 -10.76 16.51 2.37
C ASN A 106 -9.47 17.34 2.42
N THR A 107 -9.02 17.76 3.60
CA THR A 107 -7.81 18.57 3.74
C THR A 107 -6.65 17.70 4.21
N ILE A 108 -5.51 17.85 3.56
CA ILE A 108 -4.23 17.31 4.04
C ILE A 108 -3.39 18.48 4.50
N GLU A 109 -2.99 18.41 5.75
CA GLU A 109 -2.06 19.32 6.38
C GLU A 109 -0.66 18.72 6.39
N TRP A 110 0.33 19.49 5.94
CA TRP A 110 1.74 19.16 6.06
C TRP A 110 2.37 19.98 7.19
N MET A 111 2.98 19.27 8.13
CA MET A 111 3.76 19.82 9.25
C MET A 111 5.21 19.31 9.20
N GLU A 112 6.11 20.09 9.78
CA GLU A 112 7.50 19.70 10.04
C GLU A 112 7.73 19.68 11.55
N ILE A 113 8.40 18.64 12.05
CA ILE A 113 8.81 18.54 13.45
C ILE A 113 10.10 19.35 13.62
N GLY A 114 10.02 20.42 14.42
CA GLY A 114 11.14 21.26 14.78
C GLY A 114 12.13 20.57 15.72
N ASN A 115 13.32 21.14 15.85
CA ASN A 115 14.34 20.67 16.81
C ASN A 115 13.93 20.85 18.28
N ASP A 116 12.89 21.65 18.53
CA ASP A 116 12.23 21.84 19.82
C ASP A 116 11.18 20.76 20.12
N GLY A 117 10.91 19.87 19.15
CA GLY A 117 9.86 18.86 19.24
C GLY A 117 8.45 19.40 18.97
N GLU A 118 8.32 20.65 18.50
CA GLU A 118 7.02 21.23 18.14
C GLU A 118 6.69 20.97 16.66
N PHE A 119 5.40 20.87 16.36
CA PHE A 119 4.91 20.76 14.98
C PHE A 119 4.76 22.16 14.38
N HIS A 120 5.37 22.38 13.22
CA HIS A 120 5.27 23.63 12.47
C HIS A 120 4.51 23.42 11.17
N HIS A 121 3.36 24.08 11.04
CA HIS A 121 2.54 24.05 9.83
C HIS A 121 3.30 24.61 8.62
N LYS A 122 3.36 23.85 7.52
CA LYS A 122 4.07 24.22 6.28
C LYS A 122 3.14 24.40 5.09
N GLY A 123 2.08 23.59 4.98
CA GLY A 123 1.18 23.69 3.84
C GLY A 123 -0.11 22.90 3.99
N PHE A 124 -1.04 23.17 3.08
CA PHE A 124 -2.33 22.48 2.98
C PHE A 124 -2.62 22.14 1.53
N ALA A 125 -3.26 21.00 1.30
CA ALA A 125 -3.77 20.61 -0.01
C ALA A 125 -5.13 19.92 0.13
N ASP A 126 -5.98 20.07 -0.88
CA ASP A 126 -7.21 19.29 -0.96
C ASP A 126 -6.87 17.88 -1.50
N ALA A 127 -7.31 16.84 -0.78
CA ALA A 127 -7.01 15.44 -1.10
C ALA A 127 -7.58 15.02 -2.46
N ASP A 128 -8.77 15.49 -2.82
CA ASP A 128 -9.41 15.26 -4.11
C ASP A 128 -8.62 15.81 -5.32
N LYS A 129 -7.74 16.79 -5.10
CA LYS A 129 -6.83 17.35 -6.10
C LYS A 129 -5.54 16.54 -6.26
N ILE A 130 -5.28 15.57 -5.40
CA ILE A 130 -4.14 14.66 -5.50
C ILE A 130 -4.63 13.38 -6.19
N LYS A 131 -4.30 13.29 -7.48
CA LYS A 131 -4.70 12.16 -8.34
C LYS A 131 -3.54 11.21 -8.54
N LEU A 132 -3.85 9.93 -8.75
CA LEU A 132 -2.87 8.98 -9.25
C LEU A 132 -2.27 9.49 -10.56
N GLN A 133 -0.95 9.51 -10.62
CA GLN A 133 -0.21 9.95 -11.80
C GLN A 133 0.52 8.76 -12.44
N PRO A 134 0.69 8.76 -13.77
CA PRO A 134 1.49 7.75 -14.43
C PRO A 134 2.96 7.85 -13.99
N LEU A 135 3.57 6.69 -13.75
CA LEU A 135 4.99 6.58 -13.41
C LEU A 135 5.88 6.90 -14.60
N GLU A 136 6.98 7.61 -14.36
CA GLU A 136 8.07 7.72 -15.33
C GLU A 136 8.84 6.38 -15.40
N GLU A 137 9.58 6.15 -16.48
CA GLU A 137 10.21 4.85 -16.75
C GLU A 137 11.21 4.42 -15.66
N ASP A 138 11.96 5.37 -15.11
CA ASP A 138 12.91 5.10 -14.02
C ASP A 138 12.18 4.90 -12.68
N GLY A 139 11.03 5.56 -12.46
CA GLY A 139 10.12 5.34 -11.34
C GLY A 139 9.51 3.94 -11.34
N LYS A 140 9.05 3.45 -12.50
CA LYS A 140 8.55 2.07 -12.65
C LYS A 140 9.59 1.04 -12.23
N LYS A 141 10.86 1.26 -12.59
CA LYS A 141 11.95 0.35 -12.22
C LYS A 141 12.14 0.29 -10.71
N VAL A 142 12.18 1.44 -10.04
CA VAL A 142 12.28 1.49 -8.57
C VAL A 142 11.09 0.77 -7.92
N LEU A 143 9.88 1.00 -8.41
CA LEU A 143 8.69 0.38 -7.87
C LEU A 143 8.71 -1.15 -8.05
N MET A 144 9.10 -1.66 -9.23
CA MET A 144 9.27 -3.10 -9.46
C MET A 144 10.30 -3.71 -8.50
N ASP A 145 11.46 -3.07 -8.34
CA ASP A 145 12.51 -3.56 -7.43
C ASP A 145 11.99 -3.66 -5.99
N TYR A 146 11.19 -2.67 -5.55
CA TYR A 146 10.58 -2.69 -4.23
C TYR A 146 9.44 -3.71 -4.09
N ILE A 147 8.59 -3.90 -5.10
CA ILE A 147 7.57 -4.96 -5.11
C ILE A 147 8.23 -6.34 -4.99
N ALA A 148 9.38 -6.56 -5.63
CA ALA A 148 10.12 -7.82 -5.51
C ALA A 148 10.57 -8.05 -4.06
N VAL A 149 11.02 -6.99 -3.39
CA VAL A 149 11.39 -7.01 -1.98
C VAL A 149 10.16 -7.33 -1.12
N LEU A 150 9.05 -6.60 -1.28
CA LEU A 150 7.80 -6.86 -0.53
C LEU A 150 7.31 -8.30 -0.70
N ASN A 151 7.24 -8.77 -1.95
CA ASN A 151 6.80 -10.13 -2.28
C ASN A 151 7.69 -11.21 -1.65
N GLY A 152 8.98 -10.92 -1.46
CA GLY A 152 9.93 -11.81 -0.81
C GLY A 152 9.95 -11.72 0.74
N ARG A 153 9.31 -10.72 1.35
CA ARG A 153 9.30 -10.53 2.81
C ARG A 153 8.29 -11.46 3.47
N ASP A 154 8.73 -12.20 4.49
CA ASP A 154 7.82 -13.00 5.32
C ASP A 154 6.95 -12.13 6.24
N SER A 155 7.40 -10.92 6.60
CA SER A 155 6.57 -9.96 7.33
C SER A 155 5.35 -9.54 6.52
N PHE A 156 5.48 -9.38 5.20
CA PHE A 156 4.34 -9.07 4.33
C PHE A 156 3.35 -10.24 4.24
N LEU A 157 3.84 -11.48 4.11
CA LEU A 157 2.95 -12.65 4.18
C LEU A 157 2.28 -12.77 5.57
N GLY A 158 3.02 -12.44 6.63
CA GLY A 158 2.50 -12.41 7.98
C GLY A 158 1.42 -11.34 8.21
N SER A 159 1.47 -10.20 7.53
CA SER A 159 0.40 -9.19 7.58
C SER A 159 -0.81 -9.62 6.76
N VAL A 160 -0.63 -10.28 5.61
CA VAL A 160 -1.74 -10.90 4.85
C VAL A 160 -2.49 -11.92 5.70
N TYR A 161 -1.78 -12.79 6.40
CA TYR A 161 -2.42 -13.77 7.28
C TYR A 161 -3.15 -13.11 8.46
N TYR A 162 -2.60 -12.02 9.01
CA TYR A 162 -3.28 -11.25 10.05
C TYR A 162 -4.60 -10.68 9.51
N LEU A 163 -4.59 -10.06 8.32
CA LEU A 163 -5.81 -9.54 7.69
C LEU A 163 -6.85 -10.62 7.45
N MET A 164 -6.45 -11.82 7.00
CA MET A 164 -7.37 -12.95 6.85
C MET A 164 -8.01 -13.36 8.18
N ALA A 165 -7.23 -13.38 9.27
CA ALA A 165 -7.74 -13.73 10.59
C ALA A 165 -8.72 -12.68 11.12
N GLU A 166 -8.40 -11.39 10.99
CA GLU A 166 -9.27 -10.28 11.39
C GLU A 166 -10.58 -10.26 10.59
N ASN A 167 -10.51 -10.63 9.31
CA ASN A 167 -11.68 -10.77 8.43
C ASN A 167 -12.40 -12.12 8.61
N GLY A 168 -12.06 -12.91 9.64
CA GLY A 168 -12.79 -14.12 9.99
C GLY A 168 -12.63 -15.29 9.00
N TYR A 169 -11.52 -15.33 8.25
CA TYR A 169 -11.21 -16.41 7.30
C TYR A 169 -12.23 -16.53 6.15
N GLU A 170 -12.76 -15.39 5.68
CA GLU A 170 -13.74 -15.34 4.60
C GLU A 170 -13.12 -15.47 3.20
N ASP A 171 -11.93 -14.91 3.00
CA ASP A 171 -11.27 -14.83 1.69
C ASP A 171 -10.20 -15.90 1.48
N ASP A 172 -10.05 -16.39 0.23
CA ASP A 172 -8.90 -17.21 -0.15
C ASP A 172 -7.58 -16.43 0.03
N LEU A 173 -6.50 -17.13 0.40
CA LEU A 173 -5.19 -16.54 0.57
C LEU A 173 -4.71 -15.79 -0.69
N SER A 174 -5.03 -16.28 -1.89
CA SER A 174 -4.68 -15.58 -3.14
C SER A 174 -5.36 -14.22 -3.23
N ASN A 175 -6.65 -14.13 -2.88
CA ASN A 175 -7.40 -12.87 -2.84
C ASN A 175 -6.78 -11.91 -1.84
N ALA A 176 -6.60 -12.35 -0.59
CA ALA A 176 -6.02 -11.53 0.47
C ALA A 176 -4.61 -11.05 0.11
N TYR A 177 -3.79 -11.91 -0.49
CA TYR A 177 -2.42 -11.58 -0.87
C TYR A 177 -2.34 -10.59 -2.02
N TYR A 178 -3.05 -10.87 -3.12
CA TYR A 178 -3.04 -10.00 -4.30
C TYR A 178 -3.71 -8.67 -4.02
N GLY A 179 -4.82 -8.66 -3.27
CA GLY A 179 -5.49 -7.45 -2.80
C GLY A 179 -4.56 -6.60 -1.93
N SER A 180 -3.95 -7.20 -0.90
CA SER A 180 -3.01 -6.49 -0.02
C SER A 180 -1.83 -5.88 -0.79
N LEU A 181 -1.29 -6.61 -1.77
CA LEU A 181 -0.18 -6.12 -2.58
C LEU A 181 -0.63 -5.00 -3.53
N ALA A 182 -1.79 -5.13 -4.16
CA ALA A 182 -2.34 -4.10 -5.03
C ALA A 182 -2.61 -2.80 -4.26
N THR A 183 -3.22 -2.89 -3.09
CA THR A 183 -3.48 -1.77 -2.18
C THR A 183 -2.18 -1.11 -1.74
N ALA A 184 -1.16 -1.88 -1.34
CA ALA A 184 0.15 -1.35 -0.97
C ALA A 184 0.80 -0.56 -2.11
N VAL A 185 0.72 -1.08 -3.34
CA VAL A 185 1.31 -0.41 -4.50
C VAL A 185 0.54 0.87 -4.85
N LEU A 186 -0.80 0.85 -4.79
CA LEU A 186 -1.62 2.05 -5.01
C LEU A 186 -1.36 3.13 -3.97
N ASP A 187 -1.20 2.76 -2.70
CA ASP A 187 -0.85 3.68 -1.62
C ASP A 187 0.50 4.36 -1.90
N ILE A 188 1.55 3.60 -2.27
CA ILE A 188 2.85 4.16 -2.64
C ILE A 188 2.72 5.12 -3.84
N MET A 189 1.94 4.76 -4.85
CA MET A 189 1.72 5.63 -6.01
C MET A 189 0.97 6.92 -5.64
N TRP A 190 0.01 6.84 -4.73
CA TRP A 190 -0.72 8.00 -4.25
C TRP A 190 0.15 8.88 -3.35
N ARG A 191 0.93 8.29 -2.44
CA ARG A 191 1.93 9.00 -1.63
C ARG A 191 2.99 9.70 -2.49
N ALA A 192 3.40 9.11 -3.60
CA ALA A 192 4.29 9.78 -4.54
C ALA A 192 3.65 11.05 -5.12
N ALA A 193 2.36 11.02 -5.47
CA ALA A 193 1.63 12.19 -5.94
C ALA A 193 1.44 13.24 -4.83
N LEU A 194 1.22 12.81 -3.58
CA LEU A 194 1.16 13.68 -2.41
C LEU A 194 2.51 14.39 -2.16
N LEU A 195 3.62 13.64 -2.21
CA LEU A 195 4.95 14.22 -2.04
C LEU A 195 5.30 15.16 -3.20
N ASP A 196 4.93 14.82 -4.43
CA ASP A 196 5.12 15.72 -5.56
C ASP A 196 4.34 17.03 -5.39
N LYS A 197 3.13 16.96 -4.83
CA LYS A 197 2.30 18.13 -4.56
C LYS A 197 2.98 19.15 -3.61
N PHE A 198 3.73 18.68 -2.62
CA PHE A 198 4.36 19.54 -1.62
C PHE A 198 5.84 19.84 -1.89
N PHE A 199 6.57 18.89 -2.48
CA PHE A 199 8.02 18.93 -2.63
C PHE A 199 8.52 18.90 -4.07
N GLY A 200 7.65 18.68 -5.06
CA GLY A 200 8.03 18.60 -6.48
C GLY A 200 8.99 17.45 -6.78
N THR A 201 8.75 16.28 -6.17
CA THR A 201 9.59 15.08 -6.31
C THR A 201 9.46 14.36 -7.66
N GLY A 202 8.39 14.62 -8.40
CA GLY A 202 8.04 13.93 -9.65
C GLY A 202 7.58 12.48 -9.45
N MET A 203 7.36 11.78 -10.55
CA MET A 203 6.92 10.36 -10.57
C MET A 203 8.02 9.42 -11.11
N GLY A 204 9.25 9.93 -11.22
CA GLY A 204 10.45 9.17 -11.56
C GLY A 204 11.13 8.52 -10.36
N ALA A 205 12.38 8.11 -10.54
CA ALA A 205 13.09 7.29 -9.54
C ALA A 205 13.21 7.97 -8.17
N ARG A 206 13.28 9.31 -8.13
CA ARG A 206 13.34 10.09 -6.88
C ARG A 206 12.03 10.01 -6.12
N GLY A 207 10.93 10.47 -6.72
CA GLY A 207 9.63 10.49 -6.05
C GLY A 207 9.14 9.13 -5.58
N ILE A 208 9.40 8.06 -6.35
CA ILE A 208 9.03 6.71 -5.93
C ILE A 208 9.86 6.20 -4.75
N ARG A 209 11.16 6.56 -4.66
CA ARG A 209 11.95 6.22 -3.46
C ARG A 209 11.43 6.93 -2.22
N GLU A 210 11.15 8.22 -2.32
CA GLU A 210 10.62 8.98 -1.20
C GLU A 210 9.25 8.46 -0.75
N ALA A 211 8.39 8.09 -1.70
CA ALA A 211 7.09 7.47 -1.39
C ALA A 211 7.24 6.09 -0.72
N ILE A 212 8.21 5.28 -1.13
CA ILE A 212 8.53 4.01 -0.46
C ILE A 212 9.03 4.25 0.96
N ILE A 213 9.91 5.24 1.18
CA ILE A 213 10.38 5.60 2.52
C ILE A 213 9.20 6.02 3.39
N PHE A 214 8.32 6.85 2.86
CA PHE A 214 7.12 7.29 3.57
C PHE A 214 6.19 6.11 3.90
N TYR A 215 5.92 5.24 2.92
CA TYR A 215 5.09 4.05 3.11
C TYR A 215 5.70 3.08 4.13
N ASP A 216 7.00 2.78 4.04
CA ASP A 216 7.66 1.89 5.01
C ASP A 216 7.62 2.50 6.41
N MET A 217 7.80 3.82 6.58
CA MET A 217 7.71 4.48 7.90
C MET A 217 6.33 4.35 8.54
N ASP A 218 5.27 4.38 7.75
CA ASP A 218 3.89 4.13 8.21
C ASP A 218 3.65 2.65 8.52
N ARG A 219 4.25 1.75 7.72
CA ARG A 219 4.05 0.31 7.82
C ARG A 219 4.99 -0.41 8.79
N LEU A 220 6.00 0.26 9.36
CA LEU A 220 6.91 -0.35 10.34
C LEU A 220 6.17 -0.90 11.56
N ASP A 221 5.01 -0.35 11.89
CA ASP A 221 4.16 -0.78 13.00
C ASP A 221 3.00 -1.71 12.55
N ALA A 222 2.94 -2.08 11.27
CA ALA A 222 1.86 -2.93 10.77
C ALA A 222 1.89 -4.30 11.46
N PRO A 223 0.75 -4.78 11.97
CA PRO A 223 0.69 -6.06 12.67
C PRO A 223 1.09 -7.20 11.74
N THR A 224 1.93 -8.09 12.25
CA THR A 224 2.21 -9.39 11.63
C THR A 224 1.77 -10.46 12.60
N ILE A 225 1.46 -11.67 12.14
CA ILE A 225 1.11 -12.79 13.03
C ILE A 225 2.15 -13.06 14.14
N GLY A 226 3.41 -12.60 13.98
CA GLY A 226 4.45 -12.66 15.00
C GLY A 226 4.54 -11.46 15.95
N ALA A 227 3.86 -10.35 15.66
CA ALA A 227 3.93 -9.10 16.43
C ALA A 227 3.14 -9.13 17.76
N PHE A 228 2.40 -10.21 18.02
CA PHE A 228 1.65 -10.43 19.27
C PHE A 228 2.25 -11.54 20.17
N VAL A 229 3.55 -11.85 20.01
CA VAL A 229 4.29 -12.77 20.93
C VAL A 229 5.06 -11.99 21.98
#